data_AF-Q849R9-F1
#
_entry.id   AF-Q849R9-F1
#
_cell.length_a   1.000
_cell.length_b   1.000
_cell.length_c   1.000
_cell.angle_alpha   90.00
_cell.angle_beta   90.00
_cell.angle_gamma   90.00
#
_symmetry.space_group_name_H-M   'P 1'
#
loop_
_entity.id
_entity.type
_entity.pdbx_description
1 polymer ?
#
loop_
_entity_poly.entity_id
_entity_poly.type
_entity_poly.pdbx_seq_one_letter_code
_entity_poly.pdbx_strand_id
1 'polypeptide(L)'
;LINTADNSQILYRGDERFAMCSTSKVMAAAAVLKQSESNKEVVNKRLEINAADLVVWSPITEKHLQSGMTLAELSAATLQYSDNTAMNLIIGYLGGPEKVTAFARSIGDATFRLDRTEPTLNTAIPGDERDTSTPLAMAESLRKLTLGDALGEQ
;
A
#
# COMPACT_ATOMS: atom_id res chain seq x y z
N LEU A 1 -11.10 7.36 -14.82
CA LEU A 1 -10.15 6.84 -15.84
C LEU A 1 -9.35 8.01 -16.38
N ILE A 2 -8.04 7.83 -16.56
CA ILE A 2 -7.14 8.85 -17.13
C ILE A 2 -6.53 8.25 -18.40
N ASN A 3 -6.70 8.90 -19.55
CA ASN A 3 -5.94 8.58 -20.76
C ASN A 3 -4.60 9.31 -20.70
N THR A 4 -3.48 8.59 -20.65
CA THR A 4 -2.16 9.20 -20.50
C THR A 4 -1.61 9.81 -21.80
N ALA A 5 -2.25 9.58 -22.95
CA ALA A 5 -1.83 10.18 -24.22
C ALA A 5 -2.14 11.70 -24.28
N ASP A 6 -3.25 12.13 -23.69
CA ASP A 6 -3.76 13.52 -23.76
C ASP A 6 -4.24 14.06 -22.42
N ASN A 7 -4.11 13.28 -21.34
CA ASN A 7 -4.58 13.60 -20.00
C ASN A 7 -6.12 13.76 -19.87
N SER A 8 -6.91 13.30 -20.85
CA SER A 8 -8.36 13.32 -20.76
C SER A 8 -8.87 12.37 -19.66
N GLN A 9 -9.95 12.79 -18.98
CA GLN A 9 -10.50 12.07 -17.84
C GLN A 9 -11.97 11.73 -18.04
N ILE A 10 -12.35 10.50 -17.67
CA ILE A 10 -13.74 10.07 -17.52
C ILE A 10 -13.98 9.81 -16.04
N LEU A 11 -14.85 10.60 -15.42
CA LEU A 11 -15.13 10.59 -13.99
C LEU A 11 -16.60 10.26 -13.73
N TYR A 12 -16.82 9.38 -12.76
CA TYR A 12 -18.12 9.17 -12.14
C TYR A 12 -17.87 9.04 -10.63
N ARG A 13 -18.46 9.94 -9.84
CA ARG A 13 -18.18 10.05 -8.39
C ARG A 13 -16.67 10.14 -8.09
N GLY A 14 -15.93 10.83 -8.95
CA GLY A 14 -14.45 10.88 -8.93
C GLY A 14 -13.87 11.41 -7.63
N ASP A 15 -14.62 12.25 -6.92
CA ASP A 15 -14.23 12.92 -5.68
C ASP A 15 -14.96 12.40 -4.44
N GLU A 16 -15.82 11.38 -4.59
CA GLU A 16 -16.46 10.74 -3.44
C GLU A 16 -15.50 9.75 -2.77
N ARG A 17 -15.53 9.68 -1.44
CA ARG A 17 -14.69 8.77 -0.67
C ARG A 17 -15.23 7.33 -0.72
N PHE A 18 -14.32 6.39 -0.89
CA PHE A 18 -14.59 4.95 -0.80
C PHE A 18 -13.54 4.30 0.10
N ALA A 19 -13.96 3.27 0.85
CA ALA A 19 -13.02 2.40 1.56
C ALA A 19 -12.09 1.73 0.54
N MET A 20 -10.78 1.88 0.74
CA MET A 20 -9.78 1.38 -0.21
C MET A 20 -9.62 -0.15 -0.11
N CYS A 21 -9.86 -0.70 1.07
CA CYS A 21 -9.55 -2.10 1.39
C CYS A 21 -8.11 -2.42 0.94
N SER A 22 -7.90 -3.57 0.30
CA SER A 22 -6.59 -4.00 -0.17
C SER A 22 -5.97 -3.17 -1.30
N THR A 23 -6.70 -2.24 -1.96
CA THR A 23 -6.05 -1.34 -2.94
C THR A 23 -5.03 -0.40 -2.28
N SER A 24 -5.14 -0.18 -0.96
CA SER A 24 -4.16 0.58 -0.16
C SER A 24 -2.76 -0.05 -0.12
N LYS A 25 -2.64 -1.36 -0.39
CA LYS A 25 -1.36 -2.11 -0.40
C LYS A 25 -0.37 -1.55 -1.41
N VAL A 26 -0.84 -0.96 -2.51
CA VAL A 26 -0.01 -0.27 -3.50
C VAL A 26 0.80 0.85 -2.85
N MET A 27 0.15 1.67 -2.03
CA MET A 27 0.80 2.81 -1.37
C MET A 27 1.84 2.36 -0.34
N ALA A 28 1.55 1.28 0.41
CA ALA A 28 2.48 0.73 1.39
C ALA A 28 3.73 0.11 0.73
N ALA A 29 3.55 -0.69 -0.32
CA ALA A 29 4.67 -1.25 -1.08
C ALA A 29 5.50 -0.16 -1.79
N ALA A 30 4.84 0.86 -2.35
CA ALA A 30 5.52 2.01 -2.93
C ALA A 30 6.33 2.81 -1.90
N ALA A 31 5.86 2.94 -0.65
CA ALA A 31 6.63 3.58 0.41
C ALA A 31 7.93 2.81 0.74
N VAL A 32 7.89 1.47 0.75
CA VAL A 32 9.08 0.62 0.90
C VAL A 32 10.05 0.84 -0.25
N LEU A 33 9.55 0.82 -1.49
CA LEU A 33 10.37 1.09 -2.68
C LEU A 33 11.00 2.48 -2.61
N LYS A 34 10.26 3.50 -2.17
CA LYS A 34 10.80 4.87 -2.03
C LYS A 34 11.95 4.94 -1.03
N GLN A 35 11.85 4.26 0.12
CA GLN A 35 12.96 4.20 1.07
C GLN A 35 14.19 3.51 0.45
N SER A 36 13.97 2.50 -0.40
CA SER A 36 15.04 1.74 -1.03
C SER A 36 15.90 2.55 -2.01
N GLU A 37 15.39 3.66 -2.55
CA GLU A 37 16.17 4.58 -3.39
C GLU A 37 17.36 5.16 -2.65
N SER A 38 17.19 5.49 -1.36
CA SER A 38 18.25 6.02 -0.49
C SER A 38 19.09 4.94 0.19
N ASN A 39 18.56 3.71 0.28
CA ASN A 39 19.22 2.58 0.89
C ASN A 39 18.76 1.27 0.25
N LYS A 40 19.57 0.75 -0.68
CA LYS A 40 19.25 -0.45 -1.45
C LYS A 40 19.04 -1.71 -0.58
N GLU A 41 19.57 -1.75 0.64
CA GLU A 41 19.39 -2.89 1.55
C GLU A 41 17.99 -2.98 2.15
N VAL A 42 17.16 -1.93 2.02
CA VAL A 42 15.77 -1.94 2.51
C VAL A 42 15.01 -3.13 1.96
N VAL A 43 15.04 -3.36 0.64
CA VAL A 43 14.27 -4.46 0.03
C VAL A 43 14.76 -5.85 0.44
N ASN A 44 16.04 -5.97 0.81
CA ASN A 44 16.66 -7.22 1.27
C ASN A 44 16.46 -7.48 2.77
N LYS A 45 16.00 -6.48 3.54
CA LYS A 45 15.77 -6.64 4.97
C LYS A 45 14.74 -7.74 5.21
N ARG A 46 15.16 -8.79 5.92
CA ARG A 46 14.33 -9.93 6.32
C ARG A 46 13.61 -9.63 7.62
N LEU A 47 12.31 -9.86 7.64
CA LEU A 47 11.47 -9.80 8.82
C LEU A 47 11.08 -11.22 9.22
N GLU A 48 11.19 -11.52 10.51
CA GLU A 48 10.65 -12.74 11.10
C GLU A 48 9.12 -12.70 11.05
N ILE A 49 8.51 -13.88 10.91
CA ILE A 49 7.05 -14.03 10.88
C ILE A 49 6.69 -15.04 11.95
N ASN A 50 6.00 -14.58 12.98
CA ASN A 50 5.53 -15.44 14.07
C ASN A 50 4.10 -15.90 13.77
N ALA A 51 3.72 -17.05 14.34
CA ALA A 51 2.34 -17.53 14.23
C ALA A 51 1.30 -16.51 14.76
N ALA A 52 1.70 -15.65 15.71
CA ALA A 52 0.86 -14.58 16.25
C ALA A 52 0.69 -13.38 15.30
N ASP A 53 1.57 -13.23 14.30
CA ASP A 53 1.47 -12.18 13.28
C ASP A 53 0.42 -12.54 12.22
N LEU A 54 0.07 -13.84 12.09
CA LEU A 54 -0.88 -14.32 11.11
C LEU A 54 -2.28 -13.77 11.37
N VAL A 55 -2.76 -12.96 10.42
CA VAL A 55 -4.16 -12.52 10.35
C VAL A 55 -4.92 -13.30 9.28
N VAL A 56 -6.23 -13.08 9.20
CA VAL A 56 -7.08 -13.67 8.15
C VAL A 56 -6.48 -13.38 6.76
N TRP A 57 -6.46 -14.40 5.89
CA TRP A 57 -5.93 -14.34 4.54
C TRP A 57 -4.42 -14.02 4.47
N SER A 58 -3.62 -15.04 4.79
CA SER A 58 -2.15 -15.00 4.81
C SER A 58 -1.51 -16.10 3.92
N PRO A 59 -1.94 -16.23 2.65
CA PRO A 59 -1.67 -17.42 1.82
C PRO A 59 -0.19 -17.62 1.46
N ILE A 60 0.64 -16.59 1.61
CA ILE A 60 2.09 -16.69 1.40
C ILE A 60 2.78 -16.75 2.74
N THR A 61 2.57 -15.74 3.60
CA THR A 61 3.30 -15.59 4.87
C THR A 61 3.12 -16.77 5.83
N GLU A 62 1.98 -17.47 5.80
CA GLU A 62 1.75 -18.69 6.61
C GLU A 62 2.76 -19.81 6.32
N LYS A 63 3.42 -19.79 5.15
CA LYS A 63 4.40 -20.79 4.70
C LYS A 63 5.84 -20.43 5.13
N HIS A 64 6.04 -19.27 5.73
CA HIS A 64 7.37 -18.69 5.98
C HIS A 64 7.64 -18.44 7.48
N LEU A 65 6.94 -19.11 8.38
CA LEU A 65 7.12 -18.93 9.84
C LEU A 65 8.54 -19.22 10.35
N GLN A 66 9.29 -20.10 9.66
CA GLN A 66 10.66 -20.44 10.04
C GLN A 66 11.72 -19.57 9.36
N SER A 67 11.45 -19.17 8.12
CA SER A 67 12.42 -18.47 7.27
C SER A 67 12.26 -16.96 7.29
N GLY A 68 11.11 -16.45 7.74
CA GLY A 68 10.72 -15.07 7.51
C GLY A 68 10.66 -14.73 6.02
N MET A 69 10.50 -13.44 5.72
CA MET A 69 10.49 -12.94 4.34
C MET A 69 11.21 -11.59 4.25
N THR A 70 11.83 -11.30 3.12
CA THR A 70 12.38 -9.96 2.84
C THR A 70 11.27 -8.96 2.57
N LEU A 71 11.55 -7.65 2.70
CA LEU A 71 10.59 -6.62 2.33
C LEU A 71 10.20 -6.67 0.84
N ALA A 72 11.08 -7.13 -0.05
CA ALA A 72 10.73 -7.43 -1.44
C ALA A 72 9.70 -8.56 -1.55
N GLU A 73 9.95 -9.68 -0.86
CA GLU A 73 9.07 -10.85 -0.85
C GLU A 73 7.70 -10.51 -0.22
N LEU A 74 7.68 -9.75 0.87
CA LEU A 74 6.46 -9.26 1.51
C LEU A 74 5.67 -8.30 0.59
N SER A 75 6.37 -7.41 -0.12
CA SER A 75 5.75 -6.51 -1.09
C SER A 75 5.12 -7.31 -2.24
N ALA A 76 5.80 -8.33 -2.74
CA ALA A 76 5.25 -9.23 -3.74
C ALA A 76 4.03 -9.99 -3.22
N ALA A 77 4.11 -10.59 -2.02
CA ALA A 77 3.00 -11.32 -1.40
C ALA A 77 1.76 -10.44 -1.20
N THR A 78 1.94 -9.23 -0.68
CA THR A 78 0.82 -8.33 -0.42
C THR A 78 0.18 -7.79 -1.71
N LEU A 79 0.97 -7.53 -2.76
CA LEU A 79 0.43 -7.02 -4.03
C LEU A 79 -0.20 -8.12 -4.90
N GLN A 80 0.44 -9.29 -4.99
CA GLN A 80 0.05 -10.34 -5.93
C GLN A 80 -1.01 -11.29 -5.36
N TYR A 81 -1.04 -11.46 -4.04
CA TYR A 81 -1.95 -12.38 -3.35
C TYR A 81 -2.83 -11.70 -2.32
N SER A 82 -2.72 -10.37 -2.18
CA SER A 82 -3.42 -9.61 -1.14
C SER A 82 -3.10 -10.12 0.27
N ASP A 83 -1.91 -10.68 0.50
CA ASP A 83 -1.53 -11.23 1.81
C ASP A 83 -1.57 -10.15 2.91
N ASN A 84 -2.41 -10.37 3.93
CA ASN A 84 -2.71 -9.38 4.96
C ASN A 84 -1.63 -9.30 6.04
N THR A 85 -1.01 -10.43 6.39
CA THR A 85 0.14 -10.40 7.32
C THR A 85 1.31 -9.69 6.68
N ALA A 86 1.53 -9.89 5.37
CA ALA A 86 2.55 -9.13 4.65
C ALA A 86 2.30 -7.63 4.68
N MET A 87 1.05 -7.18 4.50
CA MET A 87 0.68 -5.76 4.66
C MET A 87 0.99 -5.26 6.07
N ASN A 88 0.61 -6.00 7.11
CA ASN A 88 0.86 -5.60 8.49
C ASN A 88 2.36 -5.49 8.83
N LEU A 89 3.17 -6.44 8.35
CA LEU A 89 4.63 -6.40 8.55
C LEU A 89 5.26 -5.20 7.82
N ILE A 90 4.79 -4.88 6.61
CA ILE A 90 5.23 -3.67 5.88
C ILE A 90 4.83 -2.40 6.64
N ILE A 91 3.58 -2.29 7.10
CA ILE A 91 3.12 -1.15 7.90
C ILE A 91 3.96 -1.00 9.17
N GLY A 92 4.21 -2.11 9.87
CA GLY A 92 5.04 -2.14 11.09
C GLY A 92 6.47 -1.67 10.82
N TYR A 93 7.09 -2.15 9.74
CA TYR A 93 8.42 -1.69 9.31
C TYR A 93 8.46 -0.19 8.99
N LEU A 94 7.45 0.32 8.27
CA LEU A 94 7.35 1.74 7.93
C LEU A 94 7.10 2.63 9.15
N GLY A 95 6.61 2.05 10.25
CA GLY A 95 6.33 2.75 11.51
C GLY A 95 4.87 3.17 11.70
N GLY A 96 3.91 2.49 11.04
CA GLY A 96 2.47 2.67 11.26
C GLY A 96 1.68 3.17 10.03
N PRO A 97 0.33 3.05 10.04
CA PRO A 97 -0.53 3.50 8.95
C PRO A 97 -0.34 4.98 8.56
N GLU A 98 -0.02 5.82 9.56
CA GLU A 98 0.26 7.24 9.37
C GLU A 98 1.49 7.49 8.50
N LYS A 99 2.45 6.55 8.48
CA LYS A 99 3.65 6.65 7.64
C LYS A 99 3.35 6.33 6.18
N VAL A 100 2.40 5.42 5.92
CA VAL A 100 1.85 5.20 4.58
C VAL A 100 1.10 6.43 4.10
N THR A 101 0.30 7.05 4.98
CA THR A 101 -0.38 8.32 4.68
C THR A 101 0.61 9.45 4.41
N ALA A 102 1.70 9.55 5.19
CA ALA A 102 2.74 10.55 4.97
C ALA A 102 3.44 10.36 3.62
N PHE A 103 3.68 9.11 3.19
CA PHE A 103 4.20 8.83 1.85
C PHE A 103 3.22 9.26 0.75
N ALA A 104 1.92 8.98 0.90
CA ALA A 104 0.92 9.48 -0.05
C ALA A 104 0.98 11.01 -0.19
N ARG A 105 1.13 11.73 0.95
CA ARG A 105 1.31 13.18 0.96
C ARG A 105 2.60 13.60 0.24
N SER A 106 3.70 12.86 0.37
CA SER A 106 4.97 13.23 -0.28
C SER A 106 4.94 13.10 -1.80
N ILE A 107 4.01 12.32 -2.36
CA ILE A 107 3.76 12.25 -3.82
C ILE A 107 2.62 13.18 -4.28
N GLY A 108 2.14 14.06 -3.39
CA GLY A 108 1.11 15.06 -3.67
C GLY A 108 -0.33 14.53 -3.59
N ASP A 109 -0.57 13.35 -3.00
CA ASP A 109 -1.91 12.88 -2.70
C ASP A 109 -2.36 13.46 -1.34
N ALA A 110 -3.28 14.42 -1.35
CA ALA A 110 -3.83 15.04 -0.15
C ALA A 110 -5.07 14.31 0.41
N THR A 111 -5.52 13.25 -0.25
CA THR A 111 -6.84 12.65 -0.04
C THR A 111 -6.76 11.27 0.62
N PHE A 112 -5.80 10.45 0.20
CA PHE A 112 -5.51 9.13 0.76
C PHE A 112 -5.30 9.23 2.27
N ARG A 113 -5.93 8.33 3.03
CA ARG A 113 -5.64 8.13 4.45
C ARG A 113 -5.73 6.65 4.77
N LEU A 114 -4.71 6.14 5.45
CA LEU A 114 -4.68 4.82 6.06
C LEU A 114 -4.60 5.02 7.56
N ASP A 115 -5.57 4.46 8.28
CA ASP A 115 -5.81 4.71 9.70
C ASP A 115 -5.63 3.44 10.53
N ARG A 116 -5.82 2.27 9.93
CA ARG A 116 -5.79 0.96 10.60
C ARG A 116 -4.95 -0.06 9.84
N THR A 117 -4.67 -1.17 10.52
CA THR A 117 -4.01 -2.35 9.97
C THR A 117 -5.03 -3.39 9.51
N GLU A 118 -4.56 -4.41 8.79
CA GLU A 118 -5.37 -5.57 8.46
C GLU A 118 -5.73 -6.35 9.74
N PRO A 119 -6.96 -6.90 9.84
CA PRO A 119 -8.03 -6.85 8.84
C PRO A 119 -8.98 -5.66 8.99
N THR A 120 -8.83 -4.86 10.05
CA THR A 120 -9.84 -3.87 10.47
C THR A 120 -9.97 -2.67 9.54
N LEU A 121 -9.00 -2.41 8.67
CA LEU A 121 -9.11 -1.39 7.61
C LEU A 121 -10.24 -1.69 6.60
N ASN A 122 -10.76 -2.92 6.55
CA ASN A 122 -11.78 -3.35 5.60
C ASN A 122 -13.23 -3.26 6.12
N THR A 123 -13.49 -2.60 7.25
CA THR A 123 -14.87 -2.53 7.78
C THR A 123 -15.85 -1.87 6.81
N ALA A 124 -15.36 -0.96 5.95
CA ALA A 124 -16.11 -0.33 4.86
C ALA A 124 -17.50 0.21 5.28
N ILE A 125 -17.57 0.78 6.48
CA ILE A 125 -18.80 1.31 7.06
C ILE A 125 -19.20 2.56 6.25
N PRO A 126 -20.43 2.65 5.72
CA PRO A 126 -20.87 3.84 5.01
C PRO A 126 -20.74 5.12 5.87
N GLY A 127 -20.06 6.14 5.33
CA GLY A 127 -19.81 7.41 6.01
C GLY A 127 -18.59 7.43 6.93
N ASP A 128 -17.92 6.30 7.17
CA ASP A 128 -16.63 6.27 7.87
C ASP A 128 -15.52 6.70 6.90
N GLU A 129 -14.79 7.76 7.26
CA GLU A 129 -13.71 8.28 6.43
C GLU A 129 -12.39 7.51 6.61
N ARG A 130 -12.26 6.65 7.62
CA ARG A 130 -11.02 5.91 7.87
C ARG A 130 -10.72 4.94 6.73
N ASP A 131 -9.45 4.84 6.35
CA ASP A 131 -8.97 3.92 5.31
C ASP A 131 -9.61 4.18 3.94
N THR A 132 -9.90 5.46 3.65
CA THR A 132 -10.52 5.90 2.39
C THR A 132 -9.61 6.74 1.51
N SER A 133 -9.93 6.75 0.22
CA SER A 133 -9.47 7.75 -0.75
C SER A 133 -10.60 8.01 -1.75
N THR A 134 -10.34 8.79 -2.79
CA THR A 134 -11.28 9.00 -3.90
C THR A 134 -10.77 8.31 -5.18
N PRO A 135 -11.67 7.94 -6.11
CA PRO A 135 -11.26 7.34 -7.38
C PRO A 135 -10.25 8.19 -8.16
N LEU A 136 -10.44 9.51 -8.18
CA LEU A 136 -9.51 10.42 -8.86
C LEU A 136 -8.15 10.47 -8.18
N ALA A 137 -8.11 10.60 -6.84
CA ALA A 137 -6.84 10.65 -6.10
C ALA A 137 -6.03 9.36 -6.27
N MET A 138 -6.67 8.19 -6.16
CA MET A 138 -5.98 6.91 -6.38
C MET A 138 -5.51 6.73 -7.82
N ALA A 139 -6.28 7.17 -8.82
CA ALA A 139 -5.87 7.10 -10.23
C ALA A 139 -4.64 7.97 -10.51
N GLU A 140 -4.62 9.19 -9.95
CA GLU A 140 -3.48 10.12 -10.04
C GLU A 140 -2.23 9.55 -9.35
N SER A 141 -2.38 9.03 -8.13
CA SER A 141 -1.31 8.38 -7.39
C SER A 141 -0.75 7.16 -8.12
N LEU A 142 -1.62 6.28 -8.62
CA LEU A 142 -1.19 5.10 -9.38
C LEU A 142 -0.43 5.50 -10.65
N ARG A 143 -0.93 6.49 -11.40
CA ARG A 143 -0.22 7.03 -12.57
C ARG A 143 1.18 7.53 -12.21
N LYS A 144 1.30 8.35 -11.17
CA LYS A 144 2.61 8.87 -10.72
C LYS A 144 3.59 7.76 -10.32
N LEU A 145 3.09 6.73 -9.64
CA LEU A 145 3.90 5.61 -9.14
C LEU A 145 4.34 4.64 -10.25
N THR A 146 3.57 4.51 -11.32
CA THR A 146 3.79 3.45 -12.34
C THR A 146 4.24 3.98 -13.70
N LEU A 147 3.91 5.22 -14.03
CA LEU A 147 4.20 5.85 -15.32
C LEU A 147 4.86 7.23 -15.17
N GLY A 148 5.00 7.72 -13.94
CA GLY A 148 5.62 9.00 -13.62
C GLY A 148 6.95 8.81 -12.89
N ASP A 149 7.33 9.84 -12.15
CA ASP A 149 8.63 10.02 -11.50
C ASP A 149 8.54 10.01 -9.96
N ALA A 150 7.42 9.55 -9.40
CA ALA A 150 7.27 9.46 -7.94
C ALA A 150 8.25 8.43 -7.32
N LEU A 151 8.62 7.41 -8.09
CA LEU A 151 9.68 6.46 -7.79
C LEU A 151 10.83 6.67 -8.79
N GLY A 152 12.07 6.48 -8.32
CA GLY A 152 13.26 6.52 -9.17
C GLY A 152 13.31 5.35 -10.17
N GLU A 153 13.98 5.57 -11.30
CA GLU A 153 14.35 4.49 -12.22
C GLU A 153 15.39 3.57 -11.56
N GLN A 154 15.29 2.26 -11.80
CA GLN A 154 16.24 1.25 -11.28
C GLN A 154 17.51 1.14 -12.13
#